data_AF-A0A2V5IPK4-F1
#
_entry.id   AF-A0A2V5IPK4-F1
#
_cell.length_a   1.000
_cell.length_b   1.000
_cell.length_c   1.000
_cell.angle_alpha   90.00
_cell.angle_beta   90.00
_cell.angle_gamma   90.00
#
_symmetry.space_group_name_H-M   'P 1'
#
loop_
_entity.id
_entity.type
_entity.pdbx_description
1 polymer ?
#
loop_
_entity_poly.entity_id
_entity_poly.type
_entity_poly.pdbx_seq_one_letter_code
_entity_poly.pdbx_strand_id
1 'polypeptide(L)'
;MTNDTRVCYYPSGAIADDNVPCSSDEYTSCCGSTDLCLSNGLCLSVTHQPYVLSRGACTDPQWGTGCSQYCQDNNPTGGCSIINLKYYDGVSTYCCGTPVANNESEVVCPDNASSFEVPTGHAMVGYAMLANVSTLDATTTTTTCSSSNETSTLANATASCTKGVSSHDAAIGAGVGVPLGVIALASIVWALFERRRATAGR
;
A
#
# COMPACT_ATOMS: atom_id res chain seq x y z
N MET A 1 -7.25 -15.98 -18.90
CA MET A 1 -7.74 -14.59 -18.93
C MET A 1 -9.00 -14.59 -19.76
N THR A 2 -10.16 -14.59 -19.12
CA THR A 2 -11.43 -14.36 -19.81
C THR A 2 -11.44 -12.89 -20.23
N ASN A 3 -11.50 -12.63 -21.54
CA ASN A 3 -11.68 -11.29 -22.05
C ASN A 3 -13.09 -10.83 -21.66
N ASP A 4 -13.19 -10.06 -20.58
CA ASP A 4 -14.46 -9.55 -20.10
C ASP A 4 -15.01 -8.53 -21.10
N THR A 5 -16.18 -8.80 -21.66
CA THR A 5 -16.79 -7.96 -22.70
C THR A 5 -17.79 -6.96 -22.14
N ARG A 6 -17.96 -6.89 -20.81
CA ARG A 6 -18.90 -5.95 -20.19
C ARG A 6 -18.38 -4.52 -20.32
N VAL A 7 -19.30 -3.62 -20.66
CA VAL A 7 -19.01 -2.20 -20.81
C VAL A 7 -19.16 -1.51 -19.46
N CYS A 8 -18.26 -0.58 -19.18
CA CYS A 8 -18.29 0.24 -17.98
C CYS A 8 -18.82 1.64 -18.30
N TYR A 9 -19.62 2.19 -17.40
CA TYR A 9 -20.29 3.47 -17.54
C TYR A 9 -19.96 4.37 -16.35
N TYR A 10 -19.69 5.65 -16.60
CA TYR A 10 -19.66 6.71 -15.58
C TYR A 10 -21.09 7.08 -15.13
N PRO A 11 -21.28 7.80 -14.01
CA PRO A 11 -22.61 8.13 -13.47
C PRO A 11 -23.58 8.79 -14.47
N SER A 12 -23.03 9.56 -15.40
CA SER A 12 -23.77 10.21 -16.48
C SER A 12 -24.29 9.24 -17.57
N GLY A 13 -23.88 7.97 -17.53
CA GLY A 13 -24.11 6.99 -18.61
C GLY A 13 -23.06 7.03 -19.72
N ALA A 14 -22.05 7.92 -19.64
CA ALA A 14 -20.93 7.93 -20.58
C ALA A 14 -20.10 6.64 -20.45
N ILE A 15 -19.66 6.09 -21.58
CA ILE A 15 -18.81 4.90 -21.60
C ILE A 15 -17.41 5.24 -21.07
N ALA A 16 -16.87 4.36 -20.24
CA ALA A 16 -15.51 4.45 -19.69
C ALA A 16 -14.61 3.42 -20.38
N ASP A 17 -14.07 3.77 -21.55
CA ASP A 17 -13.38 2.82 -22.45
C ASP A 17 -12.11 2.19 -21.86
N ASP A 18 -11.41 2.91 -20.97
CA ASP A 18 -10.17 2.44 -20.33
C ASP A 18 -10.42 1.67 -19.02
N ASN A 19 -11.69 1.54 -18.62
CA ASN A 19 -12.09 0.87 -17.39
C ASN A 19 -12.52 -0.58 -17.65
N VAL A 20 -12.16 -1.46 -16.72
CA VAL A 20 -12.50 -2.89 -16.75
C VAL A 20 -13.22 -3.31 -15.47
N PRO A 21 -14.10 -4.32 -15.49
CA PRO A 21 -14.82 -4.79 -14.31
C PRO A 21 -13.90 -5.34 -13.22
N CYS A 22 -14.27 -5.11 -11.95
CA CYS A 22 -13.49 -5.51 -10.77
C CYS A 22 -13.97 -6.78 -10.04
N SER A 23 -15.04 -7.40 -10.52
CA SER A 23 -15.50 -8.71 -10.04
C SER A 23 -16.27 -9.43 -11.16
N SER A 24 -16.64 -10.69 -10.94
CA SER A 24 -17.52 -11.46 -11.83
C SER A 24 -19.01 -11.13 -11.67
N ASP A 25 -19.39 -10.29 -10.71
CA ASP A 25 -20.80 -9.95 -10.45
C ASP A 25 -21.37 -9.10 -11.56
N GLU A 26 -22.65 -9.29 -11.92
CA GLU A 26 -23.32 -8.59 -13.02
C GLU A 26 -23.11 -7.07 -12.96
N TYR A 27 -23.41 -6.48 -11.80
CA TYR A 27 -23.15 -5.08 -11.48
C TYR A 27 -21.98 -4.97 -10.52
N THR A 28 -20.89 -4.39 -11.00
CA THR A 28 -19.65 -4.24 -10.25
C THR A 28 -18.97 -2.93 -10.61
N SER A 29 -18.11 -2.46 -9.71
CA SER A 29 -17.28 -1.30 -9.98
C SER A 29 -16.26 -1.61 -11.07
N CYS A 30 -15.90 -0.60 -11.85
CA CYS A 30 -14.89 -0.69 -12.88
C CYS A 30 -13.77 0.30 -12.64
N CYS A 31 -12.53 -0.17 -12.67
CA CYS A 31 -11.33 0.63 -12.49
C CYS A 31 -10.53 0.71 -13.79
N GLY A 32 -9.65 1.70 -13.90
CA GLY A 32 -8.70 1.74 -15.01
C GLY A 32 -7.94 0.42 -15.09
N SER A 33 -7.66 -0.05 -16.31
CA SER A 33 -7.00 -1.36 -16.53
C SER A 33 -5.65 -1.50 -15.82
N THR A 34 -5.00 -0.38 -15.48
CA THR A 34 -3.72 -0.32 -14.77
C THR A 34 -3.84 0.00 -13.28
N ASP A 35 -5.07 0.15 -12.76
CA ASP A 35 -5.34 0.46 -11.36
C ASP A 35 -5.70 -0.78 -10.56
N LEU A 36 -5.63 -0.67 -9.23
CA LEU A 36 -6.04 -1.72 -8.32
C LEU A 36 -7.54 -1.63 -8.05
N CYS A 37 -8.26 -2.71 -8.35
CA CYS A 37 -9.62 -2.92 -7.87
C CYS A 37 -9.62 -3.21 -6.37
N LEU A 38 -10.52 -2.58 -5.62
CA LEU A 38 -10.70 -2.82 -4.18
C LEU A 38 -12.06 -3.44 -3.87
N SER A 39 -12.11 -4.30 -2.85
CA SER A 39 -13.32 -5.02 -2.41
C SER A 39 -14.44 -4.11 -1.90
N ASN A 40 -14.16 -2.84 -1.60
CA ASN A 40 -15.14 -1.83 -1.20
C ASN A 40 -15.73 -1.06 -2.40
N GLY A 41 -15.48 -1.52 -3.63
CA GLY A 41 -16.00 -0.90 -4.85
C GLY A 41 -15.25 0.37 -5.28
N LEU A 42 -14.07 0.63 -4.73
CA LEU A 42 -13.22 1.74 -5.13
C LEU A 42 -12.01 1.26 -5.92
N CYS A 43 -11.35 2.22 -6.57
CA CYS A 43 -10.12 2.04 -7.31
C CYS A 43 -8.98 2.68 -6.53
N LEU A 44 -7.78 2.09 -6.57
CA LEU A 44 -6.55 2.72 -6.11
C LEU A 44 -5.62 2.92 -7.30
N SER A 45 -5.38 4.19 -7.64
CA SER A 45 -4.47 4.57 -8.72
C SER A 45 -3.03 4.34 -8.30
N VAL A 46 -2.26 3.62 -9.11
CA VAL A 46 -0.84 3.33 -8.83
C VAL A 46 0.08 3.59 -10.03
N THR A 47 -0.48 3.83 -11.22
CA THR A 47 0.29 4.06 -12.45
C THR A 47 0.13 5.46 -13.04
N HIS A 48 -0.82 6.26 -12.52
CA HIS A 48 -1.05 7.63 -12.94
C HIS A 48 -1.39 8.53 -11.75
N GLN A 49 -1.11 9.83 -11.89
CA GLN A 49 -1.48 10.81 -10.88
C GLN A 49 -2.96 11.21 -11.03
N PRO A 50 -3.68 11.40 -9.92
CA PRO A 50 -3.22 11.26 -8.54
C PRO A 50 -3.20 9.80 -8.04
N TYR A 51 -2.16 9.40 -7.29
CA TYR A 51 -2.00 8.05 -6.71
C TYR A 51 -2.88 7.85 -5.47
N VAL A 52 -4.20 7.86 -5.67
CA VAL A 52 -5.20 7.99 -4.59
C VAL A 52 -6.36 7.02 -4.79
N LEU A 53 -7.23 6.92 -3.78
CA LEU A 53 -8.52 6.25 -3.94
C LEU A 53 -9.38 7.04 -4.92
N SER A 54 -10.21 6.34 -5.67
CA SER A 54 -11.19 6.98 -6.55
C SER A 54 -12.43 6.12 -6.70
N ARG A 55 -13.57 6.79 -6.94
CA ARG A 55 -14.71 6.17 -7.57
C ARG A 55 -14.43 6.09 -9.07
N GLY A 56 -14.37 4.87 -9.59
CA GLY A 56 -14.25 4.60 -11.02
C GLY A 56 -15.58 4.71 -11.77
N ALA A 57 -15.78 3.78 -12.70
CA ALA A 57 -17.01 3.53 -13.44
C ALA A 57 -17.75 2.31 -12.86
N CYS A 58 -18.83 1.88 -13.49
CA CYS A 58 -19.59 0.69 -13.09
C CYS A 58 -20.16 -0.05 -14.31
N THR A 59 -20.36 -1.36 -14.22
CA THR A 59 -21.03 -2.12 -15.29
C THR A 59 -22.53 -1.87 -15.39
N ASP A 60 -23.14 -1.26 -14.37
CA ASP A 60 -24.55 -0.85 -14.41
C ASP A 60 -24.71 0.55 -15.02
N PRO A 61 -25.34 0.69 -16.21
CA PRO A 61 -25.61 2.00 -16.79
C PRO A 61 -26.65 2.81 -16.00
N GLN A 62 -27.43 2.17 -15.12
CA GLN A 62 -28.41 2.85 -14.25
C GLN A 62 -27.83 3.24 -12.89
N TRP A 63 -26.58 2.87 -12.60
CA TRP A 63 -25.89 3.23 -11.36
C TRP A 63 -26.62 2.81 -10.08
N GLY A 64 -27.19 1.60 -10.08
CA GLY A 64 -27.85 1.01 -8.92
C GLY A 64 -26.90 0.65 -7.78
N THR A 65 -27.40 -0.15 -6.83
CA THR A 65 -26.68 -0.49 -5.58
C THR A 65 -25.41 -1.31 -5.78
N GLY A 66 -25.20 -1.92 -6.95
CA GLY A 66 -23.95 -2.61 -7.31
C GLY A 66 -22.79 -1.66 -7.65
N CYS A 67 -23.07 -0.36 -7.79
CA CYS A 67 -22.09 0.68 -8.07
C CYS A 67 -21.73 1.46 -6.80
N SER A 68 -20.47 1.87 -6.71
CA SER A 68 -20.02 2.78 -5.66
C SER A 68 -20.76 4.11 -5.72
N GLN A 69 -21.52 4.43 -4.67
CA GLN A 69 -22.28 5.68 -4.58
C GLN A 69 -21.41 6.88 -4.16
N TYR A 70 -20.12 6.66 -3.91
CA TYR A 70 -19.22 7.72 -3.49
C TYR A 70 -19.00 8.74 -4.60
N CYS A 71 -19.19 10.02 -4.27
CA CYS A 71 -18.86 11.16 -5.13
C CYS A 71 -19.57 11.22 -6.48
N GLN A 72 -20.67 10.48 -6.65
CA GLN A 72 -21.37 10.29 -7.93
C GLN A 72 -21.62 11.62 -8.65
N ASP A 73 -22.03 12.65 -7.90
CA ASP A 73 -22.40 13.96 -8.42
C ASP A 73 -21.20 14.89 -8.68
N ASN A 74 -20.01 14.60 -8.14
CA ASN A 74 -18.86 15.50 -8.22
C ASN A 74 -18.13 15.45 -9.56
N ASN A 75 -18.14 14.31 -10.24
CA ASN A 75 -17.61 14.17 -11.60
C ASN A 75 -18.39 13.08 -12.35
N PRO A 76 -19.64 13.35 -12.78
CA PRO A 76 -20.51 12.32 -13.33
C PRO A 76 -20.07 11.80 -14.70
N THR A 77 -19.19 12.51 -15.40
CA THR A 77 -18.67 12.13 -16.73
C THR A 77 -17.32 11.43 -16.68
N GLY A 78 -16.76 11.17 -15.50
CA GLY A 78 -15.44 10.57 -15.34
C GLY A 78 -15.25 9.86 -14.00
N GLY A 79 -14.01 9.53 -13.65
CA GLY A 79 -13.65 9.06 -12.30
C GLY A 79 -13.57 10.22 -11.31
N CYS A 80 -13.80 9.97 -10.02
CA CYS A 80 -13.67 11.00 -8.98
C CYS A 80 -12.70 10.55 -7.89
N SER A 81 -11.66 11.33 -7.64
CA SER A 81 -10.71 11.07 -6.56
C SER A 81 -11.39 11.19 -5.19
N ILE A 82 -11.00 10.33 -4.27
CA ILE A 82 -11.43 10.31 -2.88
C ILE A 82 -10.19 10.51 -2.02
N ILE A 83 -10.09 11.66 -1.37
CA ILE A 83 -8.88 12.11 -0.68
C ILE A 83 -9.16 12.20 0.81
N ASN A 84 -8.23 11.71 1.64
CA ASN A 84 -8.36 11.84 3.09
C ASN A 84 -8.36 13.33 3.50
N LEU A 85 -9.31 13.69 4.37
CA LEU A 85 -9.44 15.01 4.94
C LEU A 85 -8.84 15.07 6.34
N LYS A 86 -9.30 14.18 7.23
CA LYS A 86 -8.93 14.15 8.66
C LYS A 86 -8.78 12.70 9.13
N TYR A 87 -7.95 12.52 10.15
CA TYR A 87 -7.87 11.28 10.91
C TYR A 87 -7.91 11.62 12.40
N TYR A 88 -8.94 11.14 13.09
CA TYR A 88 -9.16 11.42 14.51
C TYR A 88 -9.82 10.21 15.18
N ASP A 89 -9.31 9.82 16.35
CA ASP A 89 -9.84 8.71 17.16
C ASP A 89 -10.03 7.39 16.38
N GLY A 90 -9.06 7.07 15.51
CA GLY A 90 -9.10 5.85 14.69
C GLY A 90 -10.00 5.94 13.46
N VAL A 91 -10.71 7.06 13.25
CA VAL A 91 -11.62 7.27 12.13
C VAL A 91 -11.01 8.22 11.10
N SER A 92 -11.05 7.79 9.84
CA SER A 92 -10.57 8.54 8.69
C SER A 92 -11.76 9.07 7.90
N THR A 93 -11.82 10.38 7.67
CA THR A 93 -12.84 10.98 6.78
C THR A 93 -12.21 11.43 5.47
N TYR A 94 -13.03 11.44 4.42
CA TYR A 94 -12.61 11.68 3.05
C TYR A 94 -13.49 12.72 2.38
N CYS A 95 -12.94 13.36 1.34
CA CYS A 95 -13.62 14.26 0.44
C CYS A 95 -13.64 13.71 -0.97
N CYS A 96 -14.67 14.10 -1.72
CA CYS A 96 -14.65 14.02 -3.16
C CYS A 96 -13.75 15.13 -3.71
N GLY A 97 -12.71 14.76 -4.45
CA GLY A 97 -11.68 15.67 -4.90
C GLY A 97 -10.71 16.12 -3.80
N THR A 98 -9.82 17.02 -4.18
CA THR A 98 -8.75 17.52 -3.30
C THR A 98 -9.30 18.49 -2.26
N PRO A 99 -9.03 18.29 -0.95
CA PRO A 99 -9.39 19.25 0.08
C PRO A 99 -8.81 20.64 -0.20
N VAL A 100 -9.57 21.67 0.13
CA VAL A 100 -9.22 23.08 -0.11
C VAL A 100 -9.22 23.85 1.20
N ALA A 101 -8.45 24.94 1.26
CA ALA A 101 -8.56 25.89 2.36
C ALA A 101 -9.77 26.81 2.15
N ASN A 102 -10.65 26.91 3.12
CA ASN A 102 -11.74 27.87 3.11
C ASN A 102 -11.25 29.29 3.49
N ASN A 103 -12.16 30.26 3.51
CA ASN A 103 -11.85 31.66 3.88
C ASN A 103 -11.33 31.83 5.31
N GLU A 104 -11.56 30.85 6.18
CA GLU A 104 -11.11 30.81 7.57
C GLU A 104 -9.78 30.05 7.73
N SER A 105 -9.12 29.69 6.62
CA SER A 105 -7.88 28.90 6.57
C SER A 105 -8.03 27.48 7.12
N GLU A 106 -9.25 26.95 7.20
CA GLU A 106 -9.51 25.55 7.54
C GLU A 106 -9.49 24.68 6.29
N VAL A 107 -8.91 23.49 6.40
CA VAL A 107 -8.95 22.48 5.33
C VAL A 107 -10.31 21.78 5.35
N VAL A 108 -11.06 21.93 4.26
CA VAL A 108 -12.42 21.41 4.07
C VAL A 108 -12.54 20.69 2.72
N CYS A 109 -13.64 19.95 2.52
CA CYS A 109 -13.94 19.42 1.19
C CYS A 109 -14.29 20.55 0.21
N PRO A 110 -14.06 20.35 -1.11
CA PRO A 110 -14.54 21.26 -2.15
C PRO A 110 -16.01 21.62 -1.97
N ASP A 111 -16.37 22.86 -2.33
CA ASP A 111 -17.73 23.38 -2.30
C ASP A 111 -18.42 23.33 -0.92
N ASN A 112 -17.63 23.24 0.16
CA ASN A 112 -18.12 22.99 1.53
C ASN A 112 -18.95 21.70 1.65
N ALA A 113 -18.66 20.69 0.81
CA ALA A 113 -19.29 19.38 0.92
C ALA A 113 -18.96 18.74 2.28
N SER A 114 -19.85 17.87 2.75
CA SER A 114 -19.59 17.07 3.95
C SER A 114 -18.57 15.98 3.66
N SER A 115 -17.66 15.75 4.60
CA SER A 115 -16.76 14.59 4.54
C SER A 115 -17.50 13.31 4.92
N PHE A 116 -16.98 12.16 4.48
CA PHE A 116 -17.58 10.85 4.73
C PHE A 116 -16.52 9.79 5.07
N GLU A 117 -16.96 8.66 5.61
CA GLU A 117 -16.10 7.50 5.86
C GLU A 117 -16.13 6.53 4.66
N VAL A 118 -15.03 5.82 4.48
CA VAL A 118 -14.88 4.78 3.46
C VAL A 118 -14.59 3.45 4.17
N PRO A 119 -15.38 2.39 3.94
CA PRO A 119 -15.12 1.07 4.47
C PRO A 119 -13.76 0.53 4.02
N THR A 120 -13.18 -0.35 4.83
CA THR A 120 -11.95 -1.06 4.48
C THR A 120 -12.08 -1.77 3.13
N GLY A 121 -11.13 -1.54 2.24
CA GLY A 121 -11.00 -2.22 0.96
C GLY A 121 -9.75 -3.09 0.91
N HIS A 122 -9.86 -4.25 0.28
CA HIS A 122 -8.74 -5.15 0.00
C HIS A 122 -8.51 -5.25 -1.50
N ALA A 123 -7.25 -5.38 -1.92
CA ALA A 123 -6.91 -5.55 -3.33
C ALA A 123 -7.53 -6.83 -3.90
N MET A 124 -8.15 -6.71 -5.07
CA MET A 124 -8.83 -7.81 -5.75
C MET A 124 -7.90 -8.42 -6.81
N VAL A 125 -7.63 -9.71 -6.71
CA VAL A 125 -6.83 -10.48 -7.68
C VAL A 125 -7.66 -10.91 -8.87
N GLY A 126 -7.03 -11.11 -10.03
CA GLY A 126 -7.70 -11.56 -11.25
C GLY A 126 -8.42 -10.46 -12.04
N TYR A 127 -8.32 -9.19 -11.62
CA TYR A 127 -8.96 -8.04 -12.26
C TYR A 127 -7.99 -6.87 -12.43
N ALA A 128 -8.24 -6.02 -13.44
CA ALA A 128 -7.46 -4.83 -13.77
C ALA A 128 -5.94 -5.08 -13.70
N MET A 129 -5.20 -4.30 -12.92
CA MET A 129 -3.74 -4.44 -12.78
C MET A 129 -3.31 -5.84 -12.32
N LEU A 130 -4.16 -6.54 -11.54
CA LEU A 130 -3.89 -7.86 -10.99
C LEU A 130 -4.53 -9.00 -11.81
N ALA A 131 -4.89 -8.76 -13.08
CA ALA A 131 -5.52 -9.76 -13.96
C ALA A 131 -4.77 -11.11 -14.04
N ASN A 132 -3.46 -11.09 -13.88
CA ASN A 132 -2.59 -12.27 -14.00
C ASN A 132 -2.12 -12.82 -12.64
N VAL A 133 -2.63 -12.25 -11.56
CA VAL A 133 -2.32 -12.66 -10.19
C VAL A 133 -3.49 -13.47 -9.68
N SER A 134 -3.22 -14.64 -9.11
CA SER A 134 -4.25 -15.53 -8.55
C SER A 134 -4.33 -15.48 -7.01
N THR A 135 -3.24 -15.11 -6.34
CA THR A 135 -3.16 -15.03 -4.86
C THR A 135 -2.25 -13.87 -4.45
N LEU A 136 -2.54 -13.26 -3.30
CA LEU A 136 -1.68 -12.24 -2.66
C LEU A 136 -0.85 -12.81 -1.50
N ASP A 137 -0.89 -14.13 -1.31
CA ASP A 137 -0.13 -14.78 -0.25
C ASP A 137 1.37 -14.70 -0.55
N ALA A 138 2.12 -14.14 0.38
CA ALA A 138 3.56 -14.30 0.42
C ALA A 138 3.86 -15.73 0.88
N THR A 139 4.07 -16.65 -0.06
CA THR A 139 4.57 -17.98 0.28
C THR A 139 5.97 -17.83 0.87
N THR A 140 6.11 -17.93 2.19
CA THR A 140 7.40 -18.18 2.83
C THR A 140 7.84 -19.59 2.45
N THR A 141 8.49 -19.73 1.30
CA THR A 141 9.22 -20.95 0.98
C THR A 141 10.39 -21.05 1.95
N THR A 142 10.18 -21.68 3.10
CA THR A 142 11.27 -22.26 3.87
C THR A 142 11.79 -23.45 3.07
N THR A 143 12.68 -23.19 2.10
CA THR A 143 13.47 -24.23 1.46
C THR A 143 14.38 -24.83 2.53
N THR A 144 13.91 -25.87 3.21
CA THR A 144 14.79 -26.87 3.80
C THR A 144 15.48 -27.58 2.64
N CYS A 145 16.77 -27.30 2.45
CA CYS A 145 17.60 -28.02 1.50
C CYS A 145 17.74 -29.49 1.95
N SER A 146 16.85 -30.36 1.49
CA SER A 146 17.04 -31.80 1.53
C SER A 146 17.82 -32.20 0.28
N SER A 147 19.11 -32.50 0.45
CA SER A 147 19.93 -33.11 -0.60
C SER A 147 19.35 -34.48 -0.97
N SER A 148 18.71 -34.56 -2.12
CA SER A 148 18.53 -35.82 -2.84
C SER A 148 19.16 -35.64 -4.21
N ASN A 149 20.27 -36.36 -4.41
CA ASN A 149 20.84 -36.60 -5.72
C ASN A 149 19.77 -37.31 -6.55
N GLU A 150 19.37 -36.74 -7.68
CA GLU A 150 19.10 -37.49 -8.91
C GLU A 150 19.24 -36.58 -10.13
N THR A 151 19.78 -37.17 -11.19
CA THR A 151 20.30 -36.54 -12.40
C THR A 151 19.24 -36.55 -13.48
N SER A 152 18.87 -35.38 -14.02
CA SER A 152 18.43 -35.29 -15.42
C SER A 152 18.51 -33.85 -15.95
N THR A 153 18.80 -33.79 -17.24
CA THR A 153 19.36 -32.71 -18.05
C THR A 153 18.35 -31.66 -18.50
N LEU A 154 18.71 -30.36 -18.43
CA LEU A 154 18.64 -29.35 -19.51
C LEU A 154 18.97 -27.94 -18.95
N ALA A 155 19.86 -27.23 -19.65
CA ALA A 155 20.46 -25.92 -19.34
C ALA A 155 19.42 -24.77 -19.41
N ASN A 156 19.59 -23.53 -18.91
CA ASN A 156 20.71 -22.80 -18.32
C ASN A 156 20.13 -21.54 -17.61
N ALA A 157 20.29 -21.40 -16.29
CA ALA A 157 20.27 -20.12 -15.59
C ALA A 157 21.00 -20.30 -14.25
N THR A 158 22.31 -20.09 -14.27
CA THR A 158 23.17 -20.21 -13.09
C THR A 158 22.93 -19.03 -12.15
N ALA A 159 21.95 -19.16 -11.25
CA ALA A 159 21.94 -18.36 -10.02
C ALA A 159 22.95 -19.01 -9.06
N SER A 160 24.12 -18.40 -8.91
CA SER A 160 25.06 -18.76 -7.86
C SER A 160 24.39 -18.50 -6.51
N CYS A 161 24.12 -19.56 -5.75
CA CYS A 161 23.59 -19.46 -4.40
C CYS A 161 24.68 -18.95 -3.44
N THR A 162 24.87 -17.64 -3.36
CA THR A 162 25.58 -17.04 -2.24
C THR A 162 24.65 -17.12 -1.03
N LYS A 163 24.98 -17.98 -0.06
CA LYS A 163 24.29 -18.04 1.24
C LYS A 163 24.44 -16.71 1.97
N GLY A 164 23.53 -15.78 1.71
CA GLY A 164 23.33 -14.58 2.51
C GLY A 164 22.44 -14.90 3.69
N VAL A 165 23.00 -15.46 4.77
CA VAL A 165 22.36 -15.35 6.09
C VAL A 165 22.45 -13.86 6.45
N SER A 166 21.33 -13.15 6.36
CA SER A 166 21.25 -11.71 6.63
C SER A 166 21.41 -11.42 8.12
N SER A 167 22.66 -11.38 8.57
CA SER A 167 23.10 -11.06 9.95
C SER A 167 23.02 -9.55 10.26
N HIS A 168 21.94 -8.87 9.88
CA HIS A 168 21.82 -7.43 10.10
C HIS A 168 21.70 -7.04 11.58
N ASP A 169 21.01 -7.86 12.39
CA ASP A 169 20.84 -7.60 13.83
C ASP A 169 22.14 -7.76 14.64
N ALA A 170 23.00 -8.72 14.26
CA ALA A 170 24.30 -8.91 14.91
C ALA A 170 25.28 -7.76 14.59
N ALA A 171 25.17 -7.18 13.39
CA ALA A 171 26.02 -6.08 12.95
C ALA A 171 25.69 -4.76 13.67
N ILE A 172 24.41 -4.51 13.96
CA ILE A 172 23.97 -3.29 14.68
C ILE A 172 24.44 -3.33 16.14
N GLY A 173 24.37 -4.49 16.82
CA GLY A 173 24.78 -4.63 18.22
C GLY A 173 26.29 -4.46 18.46
N ALA A 174 27.12 -4.93 17.52
CA ALA A 174 28.58 -4.82 17.64
C ALA A 174 29.09 -3.38 17.41
N GLY A 175 28.41 -2.58 16.59
CA GLY A 175 28.84 -1.23 16.22
C GLY A 175 28.78 -0.21 17.35
N VAL A 176 27.80 -0.31 18.26
CA VAL A 176 27.61 0.66 19.36
C VAL A 176 28.16 0.16 20.70
N GLY A 177 28.16 -1.15 20.94
CA GLY A 177 28.55 -1.71 22.24
C GLY A 177 30.05 -1.60 22.53
N VAL A 178 30.90 -1.82 21.53
CA VAL A 178 32.36 -1.79 21.69
C VAL A 178 32.89 -0.38 22.04
N PRO A 179 32.55 0.70 21.32
CA PRO A 179 33.07 2.02 21.68
C PRO A 179 32.56 2.51 23.05
N LEU A 180 31.28 2.26 23.38
CA LEU A 180 30.73 2.63 24.69
C LEU A 180 31.39 1.83 25.84
N GLY A 181 31.64 0.54 25.63
CA GLY A 181 32.34 -0.29 26.60
C GLY A 181 33.77 0.18 26.88
N VAL A 182 34.53 0.56 25.84
CA VAL A 182 35.90 1.07 25.99
C VAL A 182 35.92 2.40 26.75
N ILE A 183 35.00 3.32 26.46
CA ILE A 183 34.91 4.61 27.18
C ILE A 183 34.53 4.38 28.65
N ALA A 184 33.60 3.47 28.92
CA ALA A 184 33.21 3.13 30.28
C ALA A 184 34.38 2.54 31.09
N LEU A 185 35.16 1.62 30.50
CA LEU A 185 36.32 1.04 31.17
C LEU A 185 37.45 2.07 31.37
N ALA A 186 37.71 2.93 30.39
CA ALA A 186 38.71 3.98 30.50
C ALA A 186 38.37 4.97 31.63
N SER A 187 37.10 5.37 31.76
CA SER A 187 36.65 6.28 32.82
C SER A 187 36.73 5.65 34.21
N ILE A 188 36.42 4.36 34.35
CA ILE A 188 36.59 3.63 35.63
C ILE A 188 38.07 3.54 36.02
N VAL A 189 38.95 3.17 35.09
CA VAL A 189 40.39 3.07 35.37
C VAL A 189 40.96 4.44 35.77
N TRP A 190 40.57 5.50 35.08
CA TRP A 190 40.95 6.86 35.44
C TRP A 190 40.49 7.24 36.85
N ALA A 191 39.22 7.00 37.18
CA ALA A 191 38.66 7.32 38.49
C ALA A 191 39.38 6.59 39.64
N LEU A 192 39.75 5.32 39.44
CA LEU A 192 40.52 4.56 40.43
C LEU A 192 41.95 5.08 40.60
N PHE A 193 42.58 5.52 39.50
CA PHE A 193 43.91 6.11 39.54
C PHE A 193 43.92 7.45 40.28
N GLU A 194 42.90 8.29 40.05
CA GLU A 194 42.75 9.58 40.71
C GLU A 194 42.49 9.42 42.22
N ARG A 195 41.64 8.45 42.62
CA ARG A 195 41.44 8.11 44.04
C ARG A 195 42.73 7.61 44.70
N ARG A 196 43.54 6.81 44.01
CA ARG A 196 44.84 6.35 44.53
C ARG A 196 45.82 7.52 44.71
N ARG A 197 45.86 8.46 43.77
CA ARG A 197 46.69 9.67 43.90
C ARG A 197 46.23 10.57 45.06
N ALA A 198 44.92 10.72 45.25
CA ALA A 198 44.38 11.49 46.38
C ALA A 198 44.68 10.84 47.74
N THR A 199 44.80 9.51 47.80
CA THR A 199 45.11 8.78 49.03
C THR A 199 46.62 8.71 49.32
N ALA A 200 47.46 8.77 48.28
CA ALA A 200 48.92 8.75 48.41
C ALA A 200 49.55 10.13 48.72
N GLY A 201 48.74 11.20 48.71
CA GLY A 201 49.15 12.57 49.05
C GLY A 201 48.80 13.00 50.47
N ARG A 202 48.53 12.06 51.38
CA ARG A 202 48.22 12.33 52.79
C ARG A 202 49.05 11.44 53.71
#